data_AF-A0A1Q5ZZR3-F1
#
_entry.id   AF-A0A1Q5ZZR3-F1
#
_cell.length_a   1.000
_cell.length_b   1.000
_cell.length_c   1.000
_cell.angle_alpha   90.00
_cell.angle_beta   90.00
_cell.angle_gamma   90.00
#
_symmetry.space_group_name_H-M   'P 1'
#
loop_
_entity.id
_entity.type
_entity.pdbx_description
1 polymer ?
#
loop_
_entity_poly.entity_id
_entity_poly.type
_entity_poly.pdbx_seq_one_letter_code
_entity_poly.pdbx_strand_id
1 'polypeptide(L)'
;MSTFIPGGSYAKTSKGIKSTLFCQSKKRNQTSIPAELDLTTLSQANVENLDGYLVNQPGSAAPKGYVPGGSYAITSTGEVVILSAQCQKKDQSWQYSTLDITHLASGKTLSNIDGVLTVD
;
A
#
# COMPACT_ATOMS: atom_id res chain seq x y z
N MET A 1 -10.48 -10.61 0.74
CA MET A 1 -9.85 -9.71 -0.25
C MET A 1 -9.25 -8.56 0.54
N SER A 2 -8.01 -8.14 0.27
CA SER A 2 -7.39 -7.02 1.01
C SER A 2 -8.10 -5.72 0.66
N THR A 3 -8.36 -4.89 1.66
CA THR A 3 -8.99 -3.56 1.48
C THR A 3 -7.97 -2.55 0.96
N PHE A 4 -6.68 -2.86 1.06
CA PHE A 4 -5.57 -2.00 0.67
C PHE A 4 -5.00 -2.31 -0.72
N ILE A 5 -5.69 -3.18 -1.48
CA ILE A 5 -5.39 -3.49 -2.87
C ILE A 5 -6.58 -3.00 -3.72
N PRO A 6 -6.37 -2.04 -4.62
CA PRO A 6 -7.41 -1.61 -5.56
C PRO A 6 -7.91 -2.79 -6.40
N GLY A 7 -9.22 -2.82 -6.67
CA GLY A 7 -9.78 -3.76 -7.65
C GLY A 7 -9.37 -3.38 -9.08
N GLY A 8 -9.71 -4.23 -10.05
CA GLY A 8 -9.58 -3.87 -11.47
C GLY A 8 -9.11 -5.01 -12.37
N SER A 9 -8.93 -4.68 -13.64
CA SER A 9 -8.60 -5.65 -14.69
C SER A 9 -7.16 -6.14 -14.60
N TYR A 10 -6.25 -5.34 -14.04
CA TYR A 10 -4.83 -5.67 -13.89
C TYR A 10 -4.60 -7.00 -13.16
N ALA A 11 -5.46 -7.34 -12.19
CA ALA A 11 -5.32 -8.57 -11.41
C ALA A 11 -5.39 -9.86 -12.27
N LYS A 12 -5.91 -9.77 -13.50
CA LYS A 12 -5.94 -10.88 -14.46
C LYS A 12 -4.62 -11.06 -15.22
N THR A 13 -3.86 -9.97 -15.38
CA THR A 13 -2.63 -9.91 -16.20
C THR A 13 -1.41 -9.47 -15.38
N SER A 14 -1.53 -9.47 -14.06
CA SER A 14 -0.48 -9.14 -13.11
C SER A 14 -0.33 -10.24 -12.06
N LYS A 15 0.90 -10.47 -11.60
CA LYS A 15 1.25 -11.48 -10.58
C LYS A 15 2.07 -10.85 -9.47
N GLY A 16 2.04 -11.47 -8.29
CA GLY A 16 2.80 -10.98 -7.13
C GLY A 16 2.38 -9.57 -6.70
N ILE A 17 1.08 -9.28 -6.74
CA ILE A 17 0.52 -7.98 -6.36
C ILE A 17 0.78 -7.76 -4.88
N LYS A 18 1.43 -6.65 -4.54
CA LYS A 18 1.76 -6.25 -3.18
C LYS A 18 1.40 -4.80 -2.95
N SER A 19 0.85 -4.51 -1.77
CA SER A 19 0.58 -3.15 -1.31
C SER A 19 1.41 -2.91 -0.06
N THR A 20 2.28 -1.90 -0.09
CA THR A 20 3.21 -1.61 1.00
C THR A 20 3.07 -0.15 1.40
N LEU A 21 2.83 0.08 2.69
CA LEU A 21 2.92 1.40 3.31
C LEU A 21 4.38 1.71 3.59
N PHE A 22 4.79 2.92 3.26
CA PHE A 22 6.06 3.53 3.62
C PHE A 22 5.79 4.84 4.36
N CYS A 23 6.58 5.14 5.39
CA CYS A 23 6.55 6.45 6.05
C CYS A 23 7.87 6.72 6.79
N GLN A 24 7.98 7.92 7.35
CA GLN A 24 9.00 8.25 8.34
C GLN A 24 8.40 8.11 9.74
N SER A 25 8.82 7.08 10.46
CA SER A 25 8.30 6.72 11.77
C SER A 25 9.20 7.27 12.88
N LYS A 26 8.61 7.94 13.88
CA LYS A 26 9.35 8.59 14.97
C LYS A 26 9.63 7.62 16.10
N LYS A 27 10.90 7.52 16.48
CA LYS A 27 11.37 6.78 17.65
C LYS A 27 11.15 7.55 18.95
N ARG A 28 11.26 6.86 20.09
CA ARG A 28 11.15 7.43 21.45
C ARG A 28 12.19 8.51 21.72
N ASN A 29 13.41 8.34 21.17
CA ASN A 29 14.48 9.34 21.20
C ASN A 29 14.25 10.53 20.25
N GLN A 30 13.05 10.67 19.68
CA GLN A 30 12.62 11.73 18.77
C GLN A 30 13.24 11.71 17.36
N THR A 31 14.11 10.75 17.03
CA THR A 31 14.62 10.60 15.65
C THR A 31 13.60 9.91 14.77
N SER A 32 13.48 10.33 13.50
CA SER A 32 12.66 9.63 12.51
C SER A 32 13.48 8.65 11.69
N ILE A 33 12.92 7.49 11.40
CA ILE A 33 13.53 6.47 10.55
C ILE A 33 12.55 6.03 9.45
N PRO A 34 13.03 5.57 8.29
CA PRO A 34 12.17 4.91 7.30
C PRO A 34 11.53 3.67 7.92
N ALA A 35 10.22 3.52 7.73
CA ALA A 35 9.47 2.35 8.16
C ALA A 35 8.54 1.90 7.04
N GLU A 36 8.30 0.59 7.00
CA GLU A 36 7.42 -0.03 6.01
C GLU A 36 6.50 -1.07 6.66
N LEU A 37 5.34 -1.30 6.05
CA LEU A 37 4.39 -2.33 6.46
C LEU A 37 3.71 -2.95 5.22
N ASP A 38 3.70 -4.27 5.16
CA ASP A 38 2.98 -5.01 4.13
C ASP A 38 1.47 -5.04 4.45
N LEU A 39 0.67 -4.50 3.55
CA LEU A 39 -0.80 -4.42 3.63
C LEU A 39 -1.49 -5.48 2.77
N THR A 40 -0.72 -6.27 2.01
CA THR A 40 -1.21 -7.14 0.92
C THR A 40 -2.30 -8.12 1.37
N THR A 41 -2.20 -8.60 2.61
CA THR A 41 -3.14 -9.59 3.17
C THR A 41 -4.14 -9.00 4.16
N LEU A 42 -4.07 -7.70 4.44
CA LEU A 42 -4.88 -7.06 5.48
C LEU A 42 -6.25 -6.67 4.94
N SER A 43 -7.32 -7.19 5.54
CA SER A 43 -8.70 -6.75 5.28
C SER A 43 -9.11 -5.54 6.12
N GLN A 44 -8.45 -5.36 7.27
CA GLN A 44 -8.60 -4.23 8.18
C GLN A 44 -7.21 -3.93 8.76
N ALA A 45 -7.01 -2.69 9.19
CA ALA A 45 -5.76 -2.29 9.83
C ALA A 45 -6.01 -1.34 10.99
N ASN A 46 -5.21 -1.49 12.03
CA ASN A 46 -5.03 -0.53 13.11
C ASN A 46 -3.52 -0.43 13.35
N VAL A 47 -2.86 0.40 12.56
CA VAL A 47 -1.40 0.47 12.54
C VAL A 47 -0.91 1.36 13.68
N GLU A 48 0.06 0.87 14.42
CA GLU A 48 0.73 1.60 15.48
C GLU A 48 2.21 1.74 15.15
N ASN A 49 2.81 2.81 15.68
CA ASN A 49 4.25 2.98 15.66
C ASN A 49 4.81 2.57 17.04
N LEU A 50 5.61 1.51 17.05
CA LEU A 50 6.35 1.04 18.21
C LEU A 50 7.84 1.35 18.04
N ASP A 51 8.27 2.51 18.54
CA ASP A 51 9.67 2.96 18.51
C ASP A 51 10.34 2.92 17.12
N GLY A 52 9.61 3.37 16.09
CA GLY A 52 10.06 3.38 14.70
C GLY A 52 9.55 2.20 13.87
N TYR A 53 8.97 1.17 14.49
CA TYR A 53 8.43 0.01 13.78
C TYR A 53 6.92 0.11 13.61
N LEU A 54 6.43 -0.07 12.38
CA LEU A 54 5.00 -0.15 12.11
C LEU A 54 4.48 -1.54 12.44
N VAL A 55 3.46 -1.63 13.28
CA VAL A 55 2.85 -2.90 13.68
C VAL A 55 1.34 -2.78 13.51
N ASN A 56 0.75 -3.76 12.82
CA ASN A 56 -0.70 -3.87 12.76
C ASN A 56 -1.23 -4.57 14.02
N GLN A 57 -2.04 -3.86 14.81
CA GLN A 57 -2.69 -4.43 15.99
C GLN A 57 -4.08 -4.98 15.66
N PRO A 58 -4.63 -5.87 16.51
CA PRO A 58 -6.03 -6.23 16.44
C PRO A 58 -6.94 -5.01 16.48
N GLY A 59 -8.04 -5.06 15.72
CA GLY A 59 -9.01 -3.98 15.61
C GLY A 59 -9.03 -3.34 14.22
N SER A 60 -9.84 -2.31 14.08
CA SER A 60 -10.00 -1.57 12.83
C SER A 60 -10.02 -0.09 13.12
N ALA A 61 -9.03 0.62 12.59
CA ALA A 61 -9.08 2.07 12.47
C ALA A 61 -9.61 2.44 11.08
N ALA A 62 -10.34 3.55 10.98
CA ALA A 62 -10.88 4.00 9.70
C ALA A 62 -9.72 4.35 8.73
N PRO A 63 -9.61 3.67 7.58
CA PRO A 63 -8.60 4.00 6.59
C PRO A 63 -8.99 5.26 5.81
N LYS A 64 -8.00 5.92 5.21
CA LYS A 64 -8.19 7.03 4.27
C LYS A 64 -7.84 6.54 2.86
N GLY A 65 -8.84 6.04 2.14
CA GLY A 65 -8.61 5.36 0.86
C GLY A 65 -7.84 4.06 1.08
N TYR A 66 -6.65 3.96 0.49
CA TYR A 66 -5.75 2.81 0.65
C TYR A 66 -4.68 3.00 1.75
N VAL A 67 -4.64 4.17 2.39
CA VAL A 67 -3.78 4.42 3.55
C VAL A 67 -4.46 3.81 4.79
N PRO A 68 -3.81 2.88 5.51
CA PRO A 68 -4.40 2.26 6.69
C PRO A 68 -4.58 3.29 7.80
N GLY A 69 -5.63 3.12 8.60
CA GLY A 69 -5.83 3.91 9.81
C GLY A 69 -4.95 3.41 10.96
N GLY A 70 -4.84 4.23 12.00
CA GLY A 70 -4.22 3.87 13.26
C GLY A 70 -3.48 5.02 13.93
N SER A 71 -2.91 4.77 15.10
CA SER A 71 -2.21 5.79 15.89
C SER A 71 -0.83 6.15 15.32
N TYR A 72 -0.28 5.34 14.41
CA TYR A 72 1.00 5.62 13.77
C TYR A 72 1.03 6.99 13.08
N ALA A 73 -0.09 7.44 12.50
CA ALA A 73 -0.21 8.73 11.81
C ALA A 73 -0.02 9.96 12.74
N ILE A 74 -0.06 9.77 14.07
CA ILE A 74 0.24 10.82 15.04
C ILE A 74 1.77 11.01 15.18
N THR A 75 2.53 9.93 14.98
CA THR A 75 3.97 9.85 15.25
C THR A 75 4.79 9.53 14.01
N SER A 76 4.15 9.41 12.86
CA SER A 76 4.79 9.17 11.57
C SER A 76 4.37 10.27 10.60
N THR A 77 5.17 10.49 9.57
CA THR A 77 4.87 11.47 8.53
C THR A 77 5.27 10.96 7.15
N GLY A 78 4.65 11.53 6.11
CA GLY A 78 5.00 11.20 4.72
C GLY A 78 4.54 9.80 4.34
N GLU A 79 3.34 9.42 4.77
CA GLU A 79 2.72 8.15 4.44
C GLU A 79 2.53 8.04 2.93
N VAL A 80 3.12 6.99 2.36
CA VAL A 80 3.00 6.65 0.94
C VAL A 80 2.63 5.17 0.84
N VAL A 81 1.57 4.85 0.10
CA VAL A 81 1.19 3.48 -0.20
C VAL A 81 1.52 3.17 -1.65
N ILE A 82 2.46 2.26 -1.86
CA ILE A 82 2.87 1.81 -3.18
C ILE A 82 2.26 0.45 -3.46
N LEU A 83 1.51 0.38 -4.56
CA LEU A 83 1.13 -0.88 -5.17
C LEU A 83 2.24 -1.31 -6.11
N SER A 84 2.62 -2.58 -6.04
CA SER A 84 3.62 -3.16 -6.94
C SER A 84 3.17 -4.52 -7.45
N ALA A 85 3.50 -4.82 -8.71
CA ALA A 85 3.20 -6.12 -9.31
C ALA A 85 4.10 -6.38 -10.53
N GLN A 86 4.26 -7.68 -10.86
CA GLN A 86 4.77 -8.10 -12.17
C GLN A 86 3.63 -8.08 -13.17
N CYS A 87 3.66 -7.15 -14.11
CA CYS A 87 2.61 -6.93 -15.09
C CYS A 87 3.03 -7.47 -16.46
N GLN A 88 2.10 -8.16 -17.12
CA GLN A 88 2.34 -8.72 -18.45
C GLN A 88 2.21 -7.63 -19.53
N LYS A 89 3.21 -7.54 -20.41
CA LYS A 89 3.20 -6.70 -21.62
C LYS A 89 2.42 -7.36 -22.75
N LYS A 90 2.12 -6.61 -23.81
CA LYS A 90 1.46 -7.12 -25.03
C LYS A 90 2.27 -8.21 -25.73
N ASP A 91 3.60 -8.16 -25.63
CA ASP A 91 4.53 -9.18 -26.12
C ASP A 91 4.60 -10.45 -25.23
N GLN A 92 3.72 -10.55 -24.23
CA GLN A 92 3.64 -11.61 -23.21
C GLN A 92 4.79 -11.69 -22.21
N SER A 93 5.82 -10.86 -22.33
CA SER A 93 6.88 -10.77 -21.32
C SER A 93 6.42 -9.97 -20.10
N TRP A 94 7.13 -10.12 -18.99
CA TRP A 94 6.76 -9.56 -17.69
C TRP A 94 7.69 -8.42 -17.32
N GLN A 95 7.14 -7.36 -16.74
CA GLN A 95 7.93 -6.29 -16.15
C GLN A 95 7.37 -5.89 -14.79
N TYR A 96 8.25 -5.35 -13.95
CA TYR A 96 7.83 -4.81 -12.67
C TYR A 96 7.23 -3.42 -12.87
N SER A 97 6.05 -3.20 -12.29
CA SER A 97 5.41 -1.89 -12.26
C SER A 97 5.06 -1.53 -10.83
N THR A 98 5.22 -0.26 -10.51
CA THR A 98 4.81 0.34 -9.24
C THR A 98 3.85 1.49 -9.49
N LEU A 99 2.91 1.70 -8.60
CA LEU A 99 1.96 2.81 -8.64
C LEU A 99 1.76 3.35 -7.23
N ASP A 100 1.86 4.66 -7.07
CA ASP A 100 1.48 5.34 -5.84
C ASP A 100 -0.05 5.46 -5.77
N ILE A 101 -0.64 4.83 -4.75
CA ILE A 101 -2.09 4.79 -4.52
C ILE A 101 -2.49 5.56 -3.25
N THR A 102 -1.58 6.33 -2.65
CA THR A 102 -1.76 7.08 -1.40
C THR A 102 -2.99 7.97 -1.42
N HIS A 103 -3.20 8.67 -2.53
CA HIS A 103 -4.30 9.63 -2.70
C HIS A 103 -5.43 9.07 -3.59
N LEU A 104 -5.36 7.78 -3.92
CA LEU A 104 -6.37 7.14 -4.73
C LEU A 104 -7.65 6.96 -3.90
N ALA A 105 -8.77 7.46 -4.41
CA ALA A 105 -10.06 7.28 -3.77
C ALA A 105 -10.44 5.79 -3.70
N SER A 106 -11.06 5.38 -2.60
CA SER A 106 -11.57 4.01 -2.44
C SER A 106 -12.56 3.69 -3.56
N GLY A 107 -12.46 2.49 -4.13
CA GLY A 107 -13.34 2.03 -5.21
C GLY A 107 -12.88 2.39 -6.62
N LYS A 108 -11.81 3.17 -6.77
CA LYS A 108 -11.10 3.29 -8.04
C LYS A 108 -10.49 1.97 -8.46
N THR A 109 -10.59 1.67 -9.75
CA THR A 109 -10.02 0.47 -10.35
C THR A 109 -8.72 0.78 -11.06
N LEU A 110 -7.91 -0.26 -11.22
CA LEU A 110 -6.67 -0.21 -11.98
C LEU A 110 -6.72 -1.15 -13.17
N SER A 111 -5.96 -0.80 -14.19
CA SER A 111 -5.71 -1.61 -15.37
C SER A 111 -4.22 -1.79 -15.61
N ASN A 112 -3.85 -2.89 -16.25
CA ASN A 112 -2.50 -3.11 -16.74
C ASN A 112 -2.46 -2.71 -18.22
N ILE A 113 -1.76 -1.62 -18.54
CA ILE A 113 -1.57 -1.10 -19.88
C ILE A 113 -0.14 -1.39 -20.33
N ASP A 114 0.01 -2.46 -21.11
CA ASP A 114 1.32 -2.89 -21.66
C ASP A 114 2.42 -3.02 -20.58
N GLY A 115 2.08 -3.68 -19.48
CA GLY A 115 2.96 -3.91 -18.34
C GLY A 115 3.08 -2.74 -17.37
N VAL A 116 2.28 -1.67 -17.52
CA VAL A 116 2.24 -0.52 -16.61
C VAL A 116 0.91 -0.49 -15.86
N LEU A 117 0.96 -0.38 -14.52
CA LEU A 117 -0.22 -0.17 -13.68
C LEU A 117 -0.76 1.25 -13.87
N THR A 118 -2.00 1.36 -14.28
CA THR A 118 -2.66 2.63 -14.60
C THR A 118 -4.01 2.72 -13.89
N VAL A 119 -4.37 3.90 -13.42
CA VAL A 119 -5.68 4.18 -12.81
C VAL A 119 -6.74 4.38 -13.90
N ASP A 120 -7.94 3.83 -13.70
CA ASP A 120 -9.11 4.04 -14.56
C ASP A 120 -9.96 5.28 -14.16
#